data_AF-Q6UB64-F1
#
_entry.id   AF-Q6UB64-F1
#
_cell.length_a   1.000
_cell.length_b   1.000
_cell.length_c   1.000
_cell.angle_alpha   90.00
_cell.angle_beta   90.00
_cell.angle_gamma   90.00
#
_symmetry.space_group_name_H-M   'P 1'
#
loop_
_entity.id
_entity.type
_entity.pdbx_description
1 polymer ?
#
loop_
_entity_poly.entity_id
_entity_poly.type
_entity_poly.pdbx_seq_one_letter_code
_entity_poly.pdbx_strand_id
1 'polypeptide(L)'
;VHAVSGLLVGSLTSGVQLAISQSNTGGAWDNAKKFVEKGCVSIEDKEGKPIVQGKGSAIHKAAVIGDTVGDPLKDTSGPALNILMKLMAIISLVFGDFFKSINDGRGLLNVPTGAVAEAVADVAAVPVAVVAAGPPM
;
A
#
# COMPACT_ATOMS: atom_id res chain seq x y z
N VAL A 1 -22.89 -14.51 1.67
CA VAL A 1 -22.03 -14.32 0.47
C VAL A 1 -21.87 -12.86 0.08
N HIS A 2 -22.94 -12.05 -0.03
CA HIS A 2 -22.85 -10.65 -0.46
C HIS A 2 -21.87 -9.78 0.35
N ALA A 3 -21.90 -9.87 1.68
CA ALA A 3 -20.96 -9.14 2.54
C ALA A 3 -19.49 -9.57 2.32
N VAL A 4 -19.25 -10.86 2.10
CA VAL A 4 -17.91 -11.40 1.80
C VAL A 4 -17.43 -10.91 0.44
N SER A 5 -18.31 -10.85 -0.56
CA SER A 5 -18.00 -10.29 -1.88
C SER A 5 -17.60 -8.81 -1.79
N GLY A 6 -18.34 -7.99 -1.03
CA GLY A 6 -18.00 -6.58 -0.81
C GLY A 6 -16.67 -6.41 -0.07
N LEU A 7 -16.44 -7.21 0.98
CA LEU A 7 -15.19 -7.21 1.74
C LEU A 7 -13.99 -7.64 0.88
N LEU A 8 -14.15 -8.61 -0.01
CA LEU A 8 -13.10 -9.02 -0.94
C LEU A 8 -12.71 -7.89 -1.88
N VAL A 9 -13.69 -7.26 -2.53
CA VAL A 9 -13.44 -6.18 -3.49
C VAL A 9 -12.80 -4.97 -2.78
N GLY A 10 -13.31 -4.58 -1.60
CA GLY A 10 -12.74 -3.48 -0.82
C GLY A 10 -11.32 -3.76 -0.32
N SER A 11 -11.08 -4.95 0.21
CA SER A 11 -9.75 -5.33 0.72
C SER A 11 -8.71 -5.46 -0.40
N LEU A 12 -9.09 -5.94 -1.59
CA LEU A 12 -8.20 -6.03 -2.75
C LEU A 12 -7.82 -4.64 -3.27
N THR A 13 -8.82 -3.78 -3.49
CA THR A 13 -8.60 -2.42 -4.06
C THR A 13 -7.78 -1.53 -3.11
N SER A 14 -8.05 -1.58 -1.80
CA SER A 14 -7.26 -0.87 -0.79
C SER A 14 -5.87 -1.50 -0.56
N GLY A 15 -5.81 -2.84 -0.49
CA GLY A 15 -4.59 -3.58 -0.18
C GLY A 15 -3.50 -3.42 -1.24
N VAL A 16 -3.86 -3.38 -2.52
CA VAL A 16 -2.89 -3.18 -3.62
C VAL A 16 -2.22 -1.80 -3.53
N GLN A 17 -2.99 -0.74 -3.28
CA GLN A 17 -2.45 0.62 -3.15
C GLN A 17 -1.45 0.69 -1.99
N LEU A 18 -1.80 0.10 -0.84
CA LEU A 18 -0.94 0.08 0.33
C LEU A 18 0.33 -0.73 0.10
N ALA A 19 0.22 -1.94 -0.46
CA ALA A 19 1.36 -2.82 -0.72
C ALA A 19 2.41 -2.18 -1.66
N ILE A 20 1.96 -1.49 -2.71
CA ILE A 20 2.85 -0.78 -3.64
C ILE A 20 3.53 0.39 -2.95
N SER A 21 2.78 1.21 -2.21
CA SER A 21 3.33 2.38 -1.52
C SER A 21 4.43 1.99 -0.51
N GLN A 22 4.19 0.96 0.31
CA GLN A 22 5.13 0.49 1.33
C GLN A 22 6.42 -0.08 0.71
N SER A 23 6.28 -0.86 -0.35
CA SER A 23 7.43 -1.45 -1.06
C SER A 23 8.30 -0.37 -1.71
N ASN A 24 7.67 0.61 -2.37
CA ASN A 24 8.37 1.69 -3.05
C ASN A 24 9.04 2.65 -2.05
N THR A 25 8.36 3.02 -0.98
CA THR A 25 8.89 3.93 0.04
C THR A 25 10.08 3.30 0.78
N GLY A 26 9.97 2.04 1.23
CA GLY A 26 11.08 1.38 1.91
C GLY A 26 12.28 1.15 0.98
N GLY A 27 12.05 0.79 -0.29
CA GLY A 27 13.12 0.68 -1.28
C GLY A 27 13.78 2.02 -1.62
N ALA A 28 13.01 3.11 -1.68
CA ALA A 28 13.53 4.45 -1.90
C ALA A 28 14.43 4.92 -0.74
N TRP A 29 14.02 4.67 0.52
CA TRP A 29 14.85 5.03 1.67
C TRP A 29 16.13 4.20 1.79
N ASP A 30 16.11 2.90 1.48
CA ASP A 30 17.34 2.09 1.42
C ASP A 30 18.29 2.57 0.31
N ASN A 31 17.75 2.89 -0.86
CA ASN A 31 18.53 3.43 -1.98
C ASN A 31 19.08 4.82 -1.69
N ALA A 32 18.32 5.68 -1.01
CA ALA A 32 18.79 7.00 -0.57
C ALA A 32 19.94 6.89 0.44
N LYS A 33 19.83 5.98 1.42
CA LYS A 33 20.94 5.66 2.34
C LYS A 33 22.18 5.21 1.58
N LYS A 34 22.05 4.25 0.65
CA LYS A 34 23.16 3.76 -0.19
C LYS A 34 23.76 4.87 -1.08
N PHE A 35 22.95 5.82 -1.55
CA PHE A 35 23.41 6.95 -2.35
C PHE A 35 24.28 7.92 -1.54
N VAL A 36 23.88 8.21 -0.29
CA VAL A 36 24.67 9.00 0.65
C VAL A 36 25.95 8.26 1.06
N GLU A 37 25.89 6.94 1.26
CA GLU A 37 27.05 6.13 1.60
C GLU A 37 28.12 6.08 0.50
N LYS A 38 27.73 6.26 -0.76
CA LYS A 38 28.63 6.35 -1.91
C LYS A 38 29.27 7.74 -2.08
N GLY A 39 28.91 8.71 -1.25
CA GLY A 39 29.43 10.08 -1.35
C GLY A 39 28.89 10.84 -2.56
N CYS A 40 27.71 10.47 -3.06
CA CYS A 40 27.11 11.12 -4.23
C CYS A 40 26.32 12.40 -3.89
N VAL A 41 26.24 12.76 -2.60
CA VAL A 41 25.56 13.96 -2.13
C VAL A 41 26.59 15.04 -1.83
N SER A 42 26.58 16.12 -2.59
CA SER A 42 27.36 17.32 -2.32
C SER A 42 26.43 18.45 -1.90
N ILE A 43 26.70 19.07 -0.76
CA ILE A 43 25.97 20.24 -0.28
C ILE A 43 26.94 21.40 -0.20
N GLU A 44 26.52 22.55 -0.70
CA GLU A 44 27.28 23.79 -0.58
C GLU A 44 27.26 24.27 0.86
N ASP A 45 28.43 24.55 1.42
CA ASP A 45 28.55 25.22 2.72
C ASP A 45 28.00 26.66 2.63
N LYS A 46 27.86 27.33 3.77
CA LYS A 46 27.50 28.76 3.86
C LYS A 46 28.45 29.68 3.08
N GLU A 47 29.66 29.20 2.78
CA GLU A 47 30.66 29.88 1.95
C GLU A 47 30.68 29.40 0.47
N GLY A 48 29.71 28.58 0.04
CA GLY A 48 29.56 28.11 -1.34
C GLY A 48 30.50 26.95 -1.73
N LYS A 49 31.18 26.31 -0.78
CA LYS A 49 32.12 25.21 -1.05
C LYS A 49 31.40 23.86 -1.05
N PRO A 50 31.55 23.00 -2.07
CA PRO A 50 30.88 21.71 -2.12
C PRO A 50 31.48 20.73 -1.09
N ILE A 51 30.71 20.37 -0.07
CA ILE A 51 31.06 19.34 0.91
C ILE A 51 30.40 18.03 0.49
N VAL A 52 31.22 17.04 0.18
CA VAL A 52 30.74 15.68 -0.10
C VAL A 52 30.31 15.02 1.21
N GLN A 53 29.03 14.71 1.32
CA GLN A 53 28.42 14.03 2.46
C GLN A 53 28.57 12.52 2.30
N GLY A 54 29.30 11.90 3.23
CA GLY A 54 29.52 10.45 3.29
C GLY A 54 29.05 9.84 4.60
N LYS A 55 29.53 8.61 4.87
CA LYS A 55 29.22 7.87 6.11
C LYS A 55 29.58 8.70 7.35
N GLY A 56 28.67 8.72 8.32
CA GLY A 56 28.82 9.46 9.58
C GLY A 56 28.39 10.93 9.54
N SER A 57 28.07 11.48 8.36
CA SER A 57 27.47 12.81 8.23
C SER A 57 26.07 12.88 8.85
N ALA A 58 25.59 14.09 9.14
CA ALA A 58 24.23 14.29 9.64
C ALA A 58 23.17 13.76 8.67
N ILE A 59 23.42 13.87 7.36
CA ILE A 59 22.51 13.34 6.32
C ILE A 59 22.55 11.82 6.26
N HIS A 60 23.72 11.21 6.43
CA HIS A 60 23.81 9.75 6.54
C HIS A 60 22.98 9.23 7.72
N LYS A 61 23.07 9.88 8.88
CA LYS A 61 22.24 9.50 10.05
C LYS A 61 20.74 9.66 9.77
N ALA A 62 20.32 10.74 9.11
CA ALA A 62 18.92 10.92 8.72
C ALA A 62 18.44 9.84 7.73
N ALA A 63 19.27 9.48 6.75
CA ALA A 63 18.95 8.44 5.78
C ALA A 63 18.90 7.04 6.42
N VAL A 64 19.74 6.76 7.42
CA VAL A 64 19.69 5.52 8.21
C VAL A 64 18.37 5.41 8.99
N ILE A 65 17.87 6.51 9.56
CA ILE A 65 16.56 6.51 10.23
C ILE A 65 15.45 6.19 9.23
N GLY A 66 15.47 6.81 8.04
CA GLY A 66 14.51 6.52 6.98
C GLY A 66 14.49 5.05 6.55
N ASP A 67 15.67 4.45 6.37
CA ASP A 67 15.79 3.02 6.05
C ASP A 67 15.28 2.13 7.19
N THR A 68 15.59 2.47 8.44
CA THR A 68 15.12 1.70 9.62
C THR A 68 13.59 1.72 9.74
N VAL A 69 12.94 2.84 9.38
CA VAL A 69 11.47 2.93 9.30
C VAL A 69 10.93 2.18 8.08
N GLY A 70 11.69 2.16 6.98
CA GLY A 70 11.35 1.50 5.73
C GLY A 70 11.50 -0.03 5.73
N ASP A 71 12.38 -0.60 6.56
CA ASP A 71 12.65 -2.05 6.62
C ASP A 71 11.39 -2.86 6.99
N PRO A 72 10.62 -2.53 8.05
CA PRO A 72 9.35 -3.21 8.31
C PRO A 72 8.35 -3.08 7.16
N LEU A 73 8.36 -1.96 6.45
CA LEU A 73 7.42 -1.67 5.36
C LEU A 73 7.73 -2.50 4.11
N LYS A 74 9.00 -2.56 3.68
CA LYS A 74 9.39 -3.29 2.45
C LYS A 74 9.62 -4.79 2.68
N ASP A 75 10.07 -5.20 3.86
CA ASP A 75 10.50 -6.60 4.10
C ASP A 75 9.46 -7.41 4.88
N THR A 76 8.52 -6.76 5.57
CA THR A 76 7.50 -7.44 6.38
C THR A 76 6.09 -7.15 5.90
N SER A 77 5.58 -5.93 6.06
CA SER A 77 4.16 -5.63 5.82
C SER A 77 3.80 -5.60 4.33
N GLY A 78 4.65 -5.02 3.48
CA GLY A 78 4.44 -4.93 2.04
C GLY A 78 4.29 -6.31 1.38
N PRO A 79 5.26 -7.23 1.56
CA PRO A 79 5.16 -8.60 1.05
C PRO A 79 3.98 -9.39 1.67
N ALA A 80 3.70 -9.19 2.96
CA ALA A 80 2.60 -9.87 3.65
C ALA A 80 1.22 -9.48 3.11
N LEU A 81 1.00 -8.24 2.70
CA LEU A 81 -0.27 -7.79 2.12
C LEU A 81 -0.62 -8.52 0.82
N ASN A 82 0.37 -8.86 -0.02
CA ASN A 82 0.14 -9.64 -1.24
C ASN A 82 -0.33 -11.08 -0.93
N ILE A 83 0.22 -11.68 0.13
CA ILE A 83 -0.19 -13.01 0.58
C ILE A 83 -1.58 -12.95 1.20
N LEU A 84 -1.84 -11.96 2.04
CA LEU A 84 -3.14 -11.74 2.68
C LEU A 84 -4.27 -11.65 1.65
N MET A 85 -4.08 -10.86 0.58
CA MET A 85 -5.05 -10.74 -0.51
C MET A 85 -5.35 -12.08 -1.20
N LYS A 86 -4.31 -12.87 -1.51
CA LYS A 86 -4.47 -14.18 -2.16
C LYS A 86 -5.14 -15.20 -1.25
N LEU A 87 -4.78 -15.23 0.03
CA LEU A 87 -5.38 -16.15 1.00
C LEU A 87 -6.84 -15.82 1.27
N MET A 88 -7.21 -14.55 1.42
CA MET A 88 -8.61 -14.15 1.59
C MET A 88 -9.48 -14.56 0.39
N ALA A 89 -8.94 -14.47 -0.83
CA ALA A 89 -9.64 -14.91 -2.04
C ALA A 89 -9.87 -16.43 -2.04
N ILE A 90 -8.85 -17.22 -1.73
CA ILE A 90 -8.95 -18.69 -1.69
C ILE A 90 -9.89 -19.16 -0.58
N ILE A 91 -9.78 -18.60 0.63
CA ILE A 91 -10.68 -18.95 1.75
C ILE A 91 -12.13 -18.64 1.38
N SER A 92 -12.38 -17.50 0.75
CA SER A 92 -13.75 -17.12 0.34
C SER A 92 -14.30 -18.02 -0.76
N LEU A 93 -13.45 -18.53 -1.65
CA LEU A 93 -13.83 -19.51 -2.66
C LEU A 93 -14.16 -20.87 -2.04
N VAL A 94 -13.29 -21.38 -1.16
CA VAL A 94 -13.44 -22.70 -0.53
C VAL A 94 -14.67 -22.77 0.38
N PHE A 95 -14.95 -21.71 1.14
CA PHE A 95 -16.11 -21.67 2.05
C PHE A 95 -17.36 -21.05 1.41
N GLY A 96 -17.33 -20.72 0.11
CA GLY A 96 -18.45 -20.06 -0.58
C GLY A 96 -19.76 -20.84 -0.48
N ASP A 97 -19.72 -22.15 -0.75
CA ASP A 97 -20.90 -23.02 -0.68
C ASP A 97 -21.43 -23.17 0.75
N PHE A 98 -20.53 -23.21 1.73
CA PHE A 98 -20.89 -23.21 3.15
C PHE A 98 -21.58 -21.90 3.57
N PHE A 99 -21.09 -20.76 3.11
CA PHE A 99 -21.75 -19.48 3.39
C PHE A 99 -23.08 -19.31 2.67
N LYS A 100 -23.28 -20.01 1.55
CA LYS A 100 -24.56 -20.03 0.82
C LYS A 100 -25.59 -20.92 1.51
N SER A 101 -25.18 -22.04 2.09
CA SER A 101 -26.10 -22.94 2.81
C SER A 101 -26.71 -22.30 4.06
N ILE A 102 -26.05 -21.29 4.64
CA ILE A 102 -26.56 -20.52 5.79
C ILE A 102 -27.44 -19.37 5.30
N ASN A 103 -28.74 -19.45 5.57
CA ASN A 103 -29.73 -18.40 5.28
C ASN A 103 -29.69 -17.91 3.82
N ASP A 104 -29.53 -18.85 2.88
CA ASP A 104 -29.42 -18.62 1.43
C ASP A 104 -28.36 -17.55 1.05
N GLY A 105 -27.27 -17.48 1.83
CA GLY A 105 -26.20 -16.53 1.60
C GLY A 105 -26.43 -15.13 2.16
N ARG A 106 -27.53 -14.87 2.88
CA ARG A 106 -27.79 -13.60 3.58
C ARG A 106 -27.04 -13.46 4.91
N GLY A 107 -26.35 -14.52 5.32
CA GLY A 107 -25.58 -14.55 6.56
C GLY A 107 -26.45 -14.67 7.81
N LEU A 108 -25.79 -14.76 8.96
CA LEU A 108 -26.42 -15.08 10.24
C LEU A 108 -27.38 -13.99 10.75
N LEU A 109 -27.12 -12.72 10.40
CA LEU A 109 -27.87 -11.57 10.92
C LEU A 109 -29.05 -11.14 10.02
N ASN A 110 -29.34 -11.91 8.95
CA ASN A 110 -30.41 -11.64 7.99
C ASN A 110 -30.55 -10.15 7.59
N VAL A 111 -29.41 -9.53 7.24
CA VAL A 111 -29.34 -8.09 6.98
C VAL A 111 -30.18 -7.77 5.73
N PRO A 112 -31.07 -6.75 5.77
CA PRO A 112 -31.91 -6.40 4.63
C PRO A 112 -31.07 -6.00 3.41
N THR A 113 -31.33 -6.64 2.28
CA THR A 113 -30.57 -6.52 1.02
C THR A 113 -30.64 -5.14 0.38
N GLY A 114 -31.64 -4.31 0.73
CA GLY A 114 -31.82 -2.97 0.17
C GLY A 114 -30.68 -1.99 0.48
N ALA A 115 -30.05 -2.10 1.66
CA ALA A 115 -28.95 -1.22 2.05
C ALA A 115 -27.62 -1.56 1.35
N VAL A 116 -27.47 -2.79 0.86
CA VAL A 116 -26.21 -3.27 0.26
C VAL A 116 -26.12 -2.88 -1.22
N ALA A 117 -27.26 -2.83 -1.93
CA ALA A 117 -27.31 -2.53 -3.35
C ALA A 117 -26.90 -1.08 -3.69
N GLU A 118 -27.25 -0.10 -2.86
CA GLU A 118 -26.82 1.30 -3.04
C GLU A 118 -25.30 1.45 -2.87
N ALA A 119 -24.69 0.74 -1.91
CA ALA A 119 -23.26 0.85 -1.64
C ALA A 119 -22.36 0.24 -2.75
N VAL A 120 -22.84 -0.75 -3.52
CA VAL A 120 -22.05 -1.34 -4.62
C VAL A 120 -22.07 -0.46 -5.87
N ALA A 121 -23.15 0.32 -6.08
CA ALA A 121 -23.27 1.23 -7.21
C ALA A 121 -22.27 2.39 -7.14
N ASP A 122 -21.97 2.89 -5.94
CA ASP A 122 -21.01 3.99 -5.73
C ASP A 122 -19.55 3.60 -6.02
N VAL A 123 -19.14 2.36 -5.71
CA VAL A 123 -17.75 1.89 -5.93
C VAL A 123 -17.43 1.75 -7.43
N ALA A 124 -18.41 1.43 -8.26
CA ALA A 124 -18.25 1.35 -9.71
C ALA A 124 -18.13 2.73 -10.39
N ALA A 125 -18.43 3.82 -9.67
CA ALA A 125 -18.51 5.17 -10.23
C ALA A 125 -17.25 6.02 -10.02
N VAL A 126 -16.16 5.51 -9.43
CA VAL A 126 -14.90 6.27 -9.28
C VAL A 126 -14.32 6.58 -10.66
N PRO A 127 -14.41 7.81 -11.18
CA PRO A 127 -13.81 8.14 -12.46
C PRO A 127 -12.30 8.18 -12.25
N VAL A 128 -11.56 7.51 -13.13
CA VAL A 128 -10.11 7.62 -13.25
C VAL A 128 -9.77 9.06 -13.67
N ALA A 129 -9.70 9.97 -12.70
CA ALA A 129 -9.44 11.39 -12.93
C ALA A 129 -8.34 11.89 -11.97
N VAL A 130 -7.17 11.25 -11.98
CA VAL A 130 -5.97 11.78 -11.29
C VAL A 130 -4.68 11.72 -12.15
N VAL A 131 -4.70 11.20 -13.39
CA VAL A 131 -3.46 10.97 -14.18
C VAL A 131 -3.28 11.90 -15.40
N ALA A 132 -4.08 12.95 -15.58
CA ALA A 132 -3.97 13.82 -16.78
C ALA A 132 -3.82 15.33 -16.52
N ALA A 133 -3.36 15.75 -15.33
CA ALA A 133 -2.95 17.13 -15.09
C ALA A 133 -1.41 17.23 -15.09
N GLY A 134 -0.82 17.20 -16.28
CA GLY A 134 0.56 17.64 -16.46
C GLY A 134 0.67 19.16 -16.23
N PRO A 135 1.78 19.67 -15.66
CA PRO A 135 1.96 21.10 -15.42
C PRO A 135 1.99 21.90 -16.73
N PRO A 136 1.44 23.12 -16.76
CA PRO A 136 1.47 23.97 -17.95
C PRO A 136 2.91 24.41 -18.24
N MET A 137 3.37 24.17 -19.47
CA MET A 137 4.49 24.89 -20.10
C MET A 137 3.94 25.76 -21.22
#